data_AF-A0A7Y2C2Z3-F1
#
_entry.id   AF-A0A7Y2C2Z3-F1
#
_cell.length_a   1.000
_cell.length_b   1.000
_cell.length_c   1.000
_cell.angle_alpha   90.00
_cell.angle_beta   90.00
_cell.angle_gamma   90.00
#
_symmetry.space_group_name_H-M   'P 1'
#
loop_
_entity.id
_entity.type
_entity.pdbx_description
1 polymer ?
#
loop_
_entity_poly.entity_id
_entity_poly.type
_entity_poly.pdbx_seq_one_letter_code
_entity_poly.pdbx_strand_id
1 'polypeptide(L)'
;MVQNSIPSISTKNYAAPAYGTVHSLLQLKANFEAGEIPEYAILGYTSYHEARNQLSGNQQKYWRESFFPGETLARNAARFPYAKEEGSELQIDFLSLKDFRTRSKLSSYSVLFNRFENAISNIIYGFTDKYRLTESILVEIQNLCSANGVSFLLVCLDASESCENLEEFCQDIDIQFLNASLDITDPTYNLLPYDSHPNSKAHKFYGELISSYLLDSKHISKHNASQ
;
A
#
# COMPACT_ATOMS: atom_id res chain seq x y z
N MET A 1 15.24 5.70 -11.94
CA MET A 1 15.02 6.01 -10.50
C MET A 1 14.94 7.51 -10.38
N VAL A 2 13.98 8.02 -9.59
CA VAL A 2 13.72 9.47 -9.41
C VAL A 2 14.99 10.25 -9.05
N GLN A 3 15.82 9.70 -8.17
CA GLN A 3 17.12 10.26 -7.78
C GLN A 3 18.06 10.57 -8.97
N ASN A 4 18.05 9.72 -10.01
CA ASN A 4 18.91 9.91 -11.18
C ASN A 4 18.34 10.95 -12.15
N SER A 5 17.01 11.10 -12.18
CA SER A 5 16.32 12.06 -13.04
C SER A 5 16.39 13.48 -12.48
N ILE A 6 16.46 13.62 -11.15
CA ILE A 6 16.49 14.91 -10.46
C ILE A 6 17.67 14.89 -9.46
N PRO A 7 18.91 15.19 -9.90
CA PRO A 7 20.09 15.10 -9.03
C PRO A 7 20.08 16.05 -7.83
N SER A 8 19.24 17.09 -7.86
CA SER A 8 19.13 18.10 -6.80
C SER A 8 18.23 17.68 -5.63
N ILE A 9 17.49 16.59 -5.72
CA ILE A 9 16.69 16.04 -4.61
C ILE A 9 17.39 14.83 -4.01
N SER A 10 17.11 14.54 -2.74
CA SER A 10 17.53 13.30 -2.08
C SER A 10 16.30 12.42 -1.87
N THR A 11 16.37 11.15 -2.26
CA THR A 11 15.26 10.20 -2.07
C THR A 11 15.63 9.10 -1.08
N LYS A 12 14.71 8.76 -0.18
CA LYS A 12 14.77 7.54 0.64
C LYS A 12 13.61 6.62 0.22
N ASN A 13 13.91 5.35 -0.07
CA ASN A 13 12.91 4.37 -0.46
C ASN A 13 12.63 3.43 0.71
N TYR A 14 11.38 3.42 1.18
CA TYR A 14 10.90 2.56 2.27
C TYR A 14 10.03 1.39 1.77
N ALA A 15 9.92 1.20 0.46
CA ALA A 15 9.15 0.09 -0.09
C ALA A 15 9.79 -1.25 0.28
N ALA A 16 8.97 -2.14 0.83
CA ALA A 16 9.36 -3.49 1.17
C ALA A 16 8.30 -4.49 0.68
N PRO A 17 8.70 -5.72 0.31
CA PRO A 17 7.75 -6.78 -0.03
C PRO A 17 6.73 -7.00 1.10
N ALA A 18 5.49 -7.31 0.72
CA ALA A 18 4.37 -7.56 1.62
C ALA A 18 3.90 -6.35 2.48
N TYR A 19 4.48 -5.16 2.33
CA TYR A 19 3.96 -3.96 2.98
C TYR A 19 2.65 -3.52 2.34
N GLY A 20 1.74 -2.97 3.16
CA GLY A 20 0.53 -2.30 2.70
C GLY A 20 0.51 -0.85 3.16
N THR A 21 -0.59 -0.14 2.92
CA THR A 21 -0.75 1.28 3.29
C THR A 21 -0.60 1.52 4.79
N VAL A 22 -1.06 0.58 5.65
CA VAL A 22 -0.84 0.65 7.11
C VAL A 22 0.65 0.70 7.48
N HIS A 23 1.50 -0.04 6.75
CA HIS A 23 2.94 -0.04 7.02
C HIS A 23 3.55 1.30 6.66
N SER A 24 3.14 1.86 5.52
CA SER A 24 3.57 3.19 5.08
C SER A 24 3.19 4.27 6.09
N LEU A 25 1.97 4.23 6.63
CA LEU A 25 1.52 5.15 7.68
C LEU A 25 2.38 5.03 8.95
N LEU A 26 2.61 3.81 9.44
CA LEU A 26 3.44 3.59 10.64
C LEU A 26 4.90 4.03 10.42
N GLN A 27 5.47 3.74 9.25
CA GLN A 27 6.82 4.16 8.90
C GLN A 27 6.91 5.70 8.83
N LEU A 28 5.90 6.36 8.26
CA LEU A 28 5.84 7.80 8.17
C LEU A 28 5.76 8.45 9.55
N LYS A 29 4.90 7.92 10.44
CA LYS A 29 4.82 8.35 11.85
C LYS A 29 6.18 8.24 12.55
N ALA A 30 6.82 7.06 12.46
CA ALA A 30 8.11 6.83 13.09
C ALA A 30 9.21 7.77 12.54
N ASN A 31 9.22 8.02 11.23
CA ASN A 31 10.17 8.95 10.62
C ASN A 31 9.96 10.39 11.12
N PHE A 32 8.71 10.85 11.18
CA PHE A 32 8.40 12.20 11.64
C PHE A 32 8.73 12.39 13.13
N GLU A 33 8.44 11.40 13.96
CA GLU A 33 8.85 11.37 15.37
C GLU A 33 10.37 11.43 15.54
N ALA A 34 11.13 10.82 14.63
CA ALA A 34 12.59 10.88 14.60
C ALA A 34 13.14 12.21 14.02
N GLY A 35 12.28 13.14 13.62
CA GLY A 35 12.65 14.41 13.00
C GLY A 35 13.02 14.31 11.51
N GLU A 36 12.73 13.17 10.87
CA GLU A 36 12.92 12.99 9.43
C GLU A 36 11.71 13.53 8.65
N ILE A 37 11.65 14.85 8.46
CA ILE A 37 10.55 15.54 7.76
C ILE A 37 10.98 15.86 6.31
N PRO A 38 10.46 15.17 5.28
CA PRO A 38 10.76 15.46 3.87
C PRO A 38 9.87 16.59 3.33
N GLU A 39 10.22 17.15 2.17
CA GLU A 39 9.34 18.07 1.42
C GLU A 39 8.12 17.34 0.82
N TYR A 40 8.32 16.08 0.41
CA TYR A 40 7.31 15.23 -0.21
C TYR A 40 7.29 13.84 0.44
N ALA A 41 6.09 13.33 0.67
CA ALA A 41 5.84 11.91 0.95
C ALA A 41 5.10 11.30 -0.26
N ILE A 42 5.64 10.22 -0.83
CA ILE A 42 5.09 9.58 -2.02
C ILE A 42 4.71 8.15 -1.69
N LEU A 43 3.44 7.80 -1.84
CA LEU A 43 2.93 6.45 -1.62
C LEU A 43 2.59 5.79 -2.96
N GLY A 44 3.33 4.75 -3.32
CA GLY A 44 2.93 3.82 -4.37
C GLY A 44 1.81 2.90 -3.89
N TYR A 45 0.67 2.93 -4.57
CA TYR A 45 -0.52 2.17 -4.24
C TYR A 45 -0.86 1.13 -5.31
N THR A 46 -1.35 -0.02 -4.88
CA THR A 46 -2.00 -1.05 -5.70
C THR A 46 -3.21 -1.58 -4.95
N SER A 47 -4.24 -2.05 -5.66
CA SER A 47 -5.44 -2.67 -5.10
C SER A 47 -5.14 -3.79 -4.10
N TYR A 48 -4.01 -4.50 -4.25
CA TYR A 48 -3.55 -5.52 -3.30
C TYR A 48 -3.31 -4.99 -1.88
N HIS A 49 -3.11 -3.68 -1.69
CA HIS A 49 -2.91 -3.09 -0.37
C HIS A 49 -4.15 -3.20 0.51
N GLU A 50 -5.35 -3.15 -0.07
CA GLU A 50 -6.62 -3.22 0.67
C GLU A 50 -6.73 -4.50 1.51
N ALA A 51 -6.38 -5.65 0.90
CA ALA A 51 -6.40 -6.94 1.58
C ALA A 51 -5.35 -7.02 2.70
N ARG A 52 -4.22 -6.30 2.55
CA ARG A 52 -3.14 -6.22 3.55
C ARG A 52 -3.52 -5.30 4.71
N ASN A 53 -4.20 -4.20 4.41
CA ASN A 53 -4.65 -3.22 5.40
C ASN A 53 -5.60 -3.87 6.41
N GLN A 54 -6.56 -4.67 5.94
CA GLN A 54 -7.51 -5.36 6.82
C GLN A 54 -6.95 -6.64 7.46
N LEU A 55 -5.89 -7.22 6.88
CA LEU A 55 -5.37 -8.55 7.22
C LEU A 55 -6.48 -9.63 7.27
N SER A 56 -7.25 -9.72 6.18
CA SER A 56 -8.37 -10.67 6.07
C SER A 56 -7.94 -12.13 6.32
N GLY A 57 -8.87 -13.00 6.72
CA GLY A 57 -8.57 -14.41 6.96
C GLY A 57 -7.91 -15.13 5.77
N ASN A 58 -8.30 -14.77 4.53
CA ASN A 58 -7.68 -15.32 3.32
C ASN A 58 -6.25 -14.81 3.13
N GLN A 59 -6.01 -13.53 3.42
CA GLN A 59 -4.68 -12.94 3.37
C GLN A 59 -3.73 -13.62 4.37
N GLN A 60 -4.20 -13.86 5.60
CA GLN A 60 -3.43 -14.57 6.63
C GLN A 60 -3.05 -15.99 6.18
N LYS A 61 -4.01 -16.75 5.62
CA LYS A 61 -3.75 -18.09 5.08
C LYS A 61 -2.71 -18.05 3.96
N TYR A 62 -2.91 -17.18 2.98
CA TYR A 62 -2.02 -17.04 1.83
C TYR A 62 -0.58 -16.70 2.25
N TRP A 63 -0.41 -15.77 3.19
CA TRP A 63 0.92 -15.40 3.66
C TRP A 63 1.58 -16.44 4.55
N ARG A 64 0.80 -17.10 5.41
CA ARG A 64 1.32 -18.21 6.23
C ARG A 64 1.89 -19.33 5.37
N GLU A 65 1.32 -19.56 4.19
CA GLU A 65 1.75 -20.60 3.24
C GLU A 65 2.87 -20.12 2.30
N SER A 66 2.76 -18.91 1.75
CA SER A 66 3.63 -18.44 0.66
C SER A 66 4.88 -17.69 1.13
N PHE A 67 4.80 -16.94 2.23
CA PHE A 67 5.88 -16.04 2.66
C PHE A 67 6.61 -16.53 3.91
N PHE A 68 5.98 -17.43 4.68
CA PHE A 68 6.54 -17.90 5.95
C PHE A 68 6.51 -19.44 6.05
N PRO A 69 7.17 -20.20 5.16
CA PRO A 69 7.33 -21.63 5.34
C PRO A 69 8.23 -21.91 6.56
N GLY A 70 7.72 -22.66 7.55
CA GLY A 70 8.47 -23.08 8.74
C GLY A 70 8.40 -22.13 9.96
N GLU A 71 8.75 -22.62 11.14
CA GLU A 71 8.79 -21.83 12.38
C GLU A 71 10.22 -21.39 12.71
N THR A 72 10.47 -20.08 12.76
CA THR A 72 11.73 -19.52 13.25
C THR A 72 11.46 -18.65 14.47
N LEU A 73 12.46 -18.50 15.36
CA LEU A 73 12.34 -17.65 16.55
C LEU A 73 12.01 -16.20 16.19
N ALA A 74 12.59 -15.67 15.11
CA ALA A 74 12.30 -14.34 14.60
C ALA A 74 10.84 -14.19 14.14
N ARG A 75 10.25 -15.23 13.54
CA ARG A 75 8.83 -15.24 13.15
C ARG A 75 7.90 -15.19 14.37
N ASN A 76 8.23 -15.91 15.44
CA ASN A 76 7.40 -15.95 16.64
C ASN A 76 7.38 -14.62 17.40
N ALA A 77 8.42 -13.79 17.21
CA ALA A 77 8.49 -12.43 17.75
C ALA A 77 7.84 -11.37 16.82
N ALA A 78 7.74 -11.64 15.52
CA ALA A 78 7.20 -10.69 14.55
C ALA A 78 5.68 -10.52 14.68
N ARG A 79 5.24 -9.26 14.49
CA ARG A 79 3.83 -8.87 14.48
C ARG A 79 3.53 -8.11 13.19
N PHE A 80 2.36 -8.36 12.63
CA PHE A 80 1.88 -7.72 11.41
C PHE A 80 0.85 -6.65 11.78
N PRO A 81 1.04 -5.38 11.36
CA PRO A 81 0.08 -4.33 11.60
C PRO A 81 -1.09 -4.40 10.61
N TYR A 82 -2.28 -4.14 11.11
CA TYR A 82 -3.50 -4.08 10.31
C TYR A 82 -4.45 -3.07 10.92
N ALA A 83 -5.35 -2.54 10.12
CA ALA A 83 -6.28 -1.51 10.52
C ALA A 83 -7.69 -2.07 10.70
N LYS A 84 -8.44 -1.42 11.58
CA LYS A 84 -9.88 -1.57 11.78
C LYS A 84 -10.50 -0.19 11.92
N GLU A 85 -11.78 -0.09 11.60
CA GLU A 85 -12.59 1.04 12.02
C GLU A 85 -13.34 0.65 13.31
N GLU A 86 -13.19 1.44 14.36
CA GLU A 86 -13.99 1.35 15.57
C GLU A 86 -14.84 2.64 15.67
N GLY A 87 -16.10 2.55 15.23
CA GLY A 87 -16.94 3.74 15.06
C GLY A 87 -16.45 4.63 13.91
N SER A 88 -15.99 5.83 14.23
CA SER A 88 -15.41 6.79 13.26
C SER A 88 -13.89 6.88 13.35
N GLU A 89 -13.24 6.09 14.20
CA GLU A 89 -11.80 6.15 14.42
C GLU A 89 -11.07 4.99 13.77
N LEU A 90 -9.93 5.30 13.14
CA LEU A 90 -9.00 4.32 12.59
C LEU A 90 -8.12 3.77 13.71
N GLN A 91 -8.24 2.47 14.00
CA GLN A 91 -7.39 1.77 14.95
C GLN A 91 -6.39 0.88 14.23
N ILE A 92 -5.12 0.96 14.63
CA ILE A 92 -4.06 0.06 14.15
C ILE A 92 -3.76 -0.98 15.22
N ASP A 93 -4.02 -2.24 14.88
CA ASP A 93 -3.73 -3.40 15.69
C ASP A 93 -2.55 -4.21 15.13
N PHE A 94 -2.03 -5.13 15.95
CA PHE A 94 -0.90 -5.96 15.58
C PHE A 94 -1.17 -7.43 15.90
N LEU A 95 -1.15 -8.29 14.89
CA LEU A 95 -1.33 -9.75 15.03
C LEU A 95 0.01 -10.46 14.92
N SER A 96 0.32 -11.39 15.84
CA SER A 96 1.54 -12.19 15.70
C SER A 96 1.46 -13.11 14.50
N LEU A 97 2.57 -13.29 13.76
CA LEU A 97 2.62 -14.18 12.61
C LEU A 97 2.32 -15.65 12.94
N LYS A 98 2.49 -16.05 14.21
CA LYS A 98 2.15 -17.40 14.71
C LYS A 98 0.63 -17.62 14.79
N ASP A 99 -0.11 -16.52 15.03
CA ASP A 99 -1.56 -16.52 15.23
C ASP A 99 -2.32 -16.33 13.91
N PHE A 100 -1.61 -16.20 12.78
CA PHE A 100 -2.21 -16.17 11.46
C PHE A 100 -3.01 -17.44 11.20
N ARG A 101 -4.21 -17.28 10.66
CA ARG A 101 -5.05 -18.42 10.27
C ARG A 101 -4.33 -19.36 9.32
N THR A 102 -4.45 -20.66 9.58
CA THR A 102 -4.07 -21.72 8.65
C THR A 102 -5.29 -22.19 7.86
N ARG A 103 -5.05 -22.76 6.69
CA ARG A 103 -5.99 -23.70 6.09
C ARG A 103 -6.26 -24.85 7.06
N SER A 104 -7.52 -25.28 7.15
CA SER A 104 -7.79 -26.55 7.84
C SER A 104 -7.27 -27.71 7.00
N LYS A 105 -6.99 -28.84 7.65
CA LYS A 105 -6.61 -30.07 6.97
C LYS A 105 -7.64 -30.46 5.90
N LEU A 106 -8.94 -30.29 6.18
CA LEU A 106 -10.01 -30.60 5.24
C LEU A 106 -9.98 -29.71 3.99
N SER A 107 -9.68 -28.42 4.15
CA SER A 107 -9.52 -27.51 3.00
C SER A 107 -8.32 -27.86 2.12
N SER A 108 -7.31 -28.55 2.66
CA SER A 108 -6.17 -29.07 1.89
C SER A 108 -6.52 -30.31 1.05
N TYR A 109 -7.55 -31.07 1.42
CA TYR A 109 -7.97 -32.28 0.69
C TYR A 109 -9.24 -32.09 -0.16
N SER A 110 -10.08 -31.09 0.15
CA SER A 110 -11.38 -30.88 -0.51
C SER A 110 -11.53 -29.45 -1.02
N VAL A 111 -11.68 -29.31 -2.34
CA VAL A 111 -11.99 -28.03 -3.00
C VAL A 111 -13.32 -27.47 -2.50
N LEU A 112 -14.32 -28.32 -2.25
CA LEU A 112 -15.61 -27.89 -1.73
C LEU A 112 -15.46 -27.30 -0.33
N PHE A 113 -14.68 -27.94 0.54
CA PHE A 113 -14.45 -27.44 1.89
C PHE A 113 -13.64 -26.15 1.88
N ASN A 114 -12.63 -26.04 1.00
CA ASN A 114 -11.90 -24.78 0.80
C ASN A 114 -12.84 -23.64 0.37
N ARG A 115 -13.77 -23.89 -0.56
CA ARG A 115 -14.78 -22.90 -0.96
C ARG A 115 -15.70 -22.51 0.20
N PHE A 116 -16.13 -23.49 0.99
CA PHE A 116 -16.96 -23.25 2.18
C PHE A 116 -16.24 -22.41 3.23
N GLU A 117 -14.98 -22.72 3.55
CA GLU A 117 -14.18 -21.90 4.46
C GLU A 117 -13.97 -20.48 3.96
N ASN A 118 -13.71 -20.31 2.66
CA ASN A 118 -13.54 -18.99 2.07
C ASN A 118 -14.85 -18.20 2.11
N ALA A 119 -15.99 -18.86 1.91
CA ALA A 119 -17.31 -18.23 2.05
C ALA A 119 -17.53 -17.75 3.50
N ILE A 120 -17.24 -18.58 4.51
CA ILE A 120 -17.33 -18.17 5.92
C ILE A 120 -16.38 -17.01 6.21
N SER A 121 -15.14 -17.08 5.73
CA SER A 121 -14.17 -16.00 5.92
C SER A 121 -14.65 -14.70 5.27
N ASN A 122 -15.23 -14.77 4.09
CA ASN A 122 -15.81 -13.61 3.41
C ASN A 122 -17.06 -13.09 4.13
N ILE A 123 -17.84 -13.94 4.80
CA ILE A 123 -18.94 -13.45 5.66
C ILE A 123 -18.36 -12.74 6.88
N ILE A 124 -17.37 -13.31 7.57
CA ILE A 124 -16.81 -12.71 8.80
C ILE A 124 -16.06 -11.40 8.50
N TYR A 125 -15.30 -11.34 7.39
CA TYR A 125 -14.42 -10.21 7.07
C TYR A 125 -14.93 -9.34 5.91
N GLY A 126 -15.95 -9.78 5.16
CA GLY A 126 -16.50 -9.01 4.04
C GLY A 126 -17.49 -7.94 4.47
N PHE A 127 -17.88 -7.88 5.76
CA PHE A 127 -18.63 -6.75 6.31
C PHE A 127 -17.76 -5.51 6.57
N THR A 128 -16.43 -5.62 6.49
CA THR A 128 -15.56 -4.44 6.47
C THR A 128 -15.36 -4.01 5.04
N ASP A 129 -15.75 -2.79 4.75
CA ASP A 129 -15.45 -2.15 3.49
C ASP A 129 -13.94 -1.86 3.41
N LYS A 130 -13.22 -2.70 2.68
CA LYS A 130 -11.75 -2.63 2.57
C LYS A 130 -11.28 -1.37 1.86
N TYR A 131 -12.14 -0.86 0.98
CA TYR A 131 -11.90 0.35 0.23
C TYR A 131 -11.99 1.56 1.18
N ARG A 132 -13.08 1.66 1.95
CA ARG A 132 -13.25 2.68 3.00
C ARG A 132 -12.16 2.65 4.08
N LEU A 133 -11.68 1.45 4.45
CA LEU A 133 -10.55 1.34 5.38
C LEU A 133 -9.27 1.96 4.80
N THR A 134 -9.03 1.78 3.50
CA THR A 134 -7.88 2.37 2.81
C THR A 134 -8.01 3.88 2.73
N GLU A 135 -9.19 4.40 2.40
CA GLU A 135 -9.51 5.83 2.45
C GLU A 135 -9.22 6.45 3.82
N SER A 136 -9.66 5.79 4.89
CA SER A 136 -9.40 6.25 6.27
C SER A 136 -7.91 6.29 6.60
N ILE A 137 -7.12 5.33 6.12
CA ILE A 137 -5.66 5.35 6.27
C ILE A 137 -5.05 6.51 5.47
N LEU A 138 -5.55 6.78 4.26
CA LEU A 138 -5.06 7.88 3.43
C LEU A 138 -5.35 9.25 4.04
N VAL A 139 -6.53 9.43 4.66
CA VAL A 139 -6.87 10.62 5.45
C VAL A 139 -5.87 10.82 6.58
N GLU A 140 -5.54 9.77 7.32
CA GLU A 140 -4.58 9.84 8.41
C GLU A 140 -3.17 10.20 7.91
N ILE A 141 -2.75 9.68 6.75
CA ILE A 141 -1.49 10.08 6.11
C ILE A 141 -1.53 11.56 5.70
N GLN A 142 -2.62 12.00 5.06
CA GLN A 142 -2.78 13.38 4.61
C GLN A 142 -2.76 14.36 5.79
N ASN A 143 -3.47 14.04 6.87
CA ASN A 143 -3.48 14.83 8.10
C ASN A 143 -2.09 14.93 8.71
N LEU A 144 -1.37 13.80 8.79
CA LEU A 144 -0.01 13.77 9.31
C LEU A 144 0.95 14.61 8.45
N CYS A 145 0.86 14.50 7.14
CA CYS A 145 1.65 15.29 6.19
C CYS A 145 1.35 16.79 6.31
N SER A 146 0.07 17.16 6.28
CA SER A 146 -0.38 18.56 6.37
C SER A 146 0.04 19.22 7.68
N ALA A 147 -0.09 18.51 8.81
CA ALA A 147 0.33 18.99 10.12
C ALA A 147 1.84 19.28 10.21
N ASN A 148 2.65 18.69 9.33
CA ASN A 148 4.11 18.84 9.29
C ASN A 148 4.59 19.62 8.04
N GLY A 149 3.68 20.22 7.27
CA GLY A 149 4.02 20.97 6.05
C GLY A 149 4.62 20.10 4.93
N VAL A 150 4.30 18.81 4.90
CA VAL A 150 4.77 17.85 3.89
C VAL A 150 3.72 17.71 2.80
N SER A 151 4.14 17.77 1.53
CA SER A 151 3.24 17.49 0.41
C SER A 151 3.06 15.98 0.24
N PHE A 152 1.81 15.50 0.28
CA PHE A 152 1.51 14.08 0.10
C PHE A 152 1.03 13.79 -1.32
N LEU A 153 1.68 12.83 -1.99
CA LEU A 153 1.33 12.33 -3.30
C LEU A 153 0.98 10.84 -3.25
N LEU A 154 -0.24 10.49 -3.64
CA LEU A 154 -0.67 9.13 -3.90
C LEU A 154 -0.40 8.78 -5.37
N VAL A 155 0.34 7.70 -5.63
CA VAL A 155 0.64 7.20 -6.96
C VAL A 155 -0.01 5.84 -7.15
N CYS A 156 -1.04 5.75 -8.00
CA CYS A 156 -1.61 4.47 -8.36
C CYS A 156 -0.72 3.74 -9.37
N LEU A 157 -0.44 2.45 -9.14
CA LEU A 157 0.46 1.63 -9.97
C LEU A 157 -0.25 0.54 -10.78
N ASP A 158 -1.52 0.25 -10.54
CA ASP A 158 -2.31 -0.77 -11.25
C ASP A 158 -3.61 -0.20 -11.87
N ALA A 159 -4.07 -0.76 -12.98
CA ALA A 159 -5.28 -0.31 -13.68
C ALA A 159 -6.55 -0.94 -13.05
N SER A 160 -6.73 -0.73 -11.75
CA SER A 160 -7.85 -1.30 -10.98
C SER A 160 -8.96 -0.27 -10.76
N GLU A 161 -10.21 -0.76 -10.64
CA GLU A 161 -11.37 0.07 -10.23
C GLU A 161 -11.11 0.79 -8.90
N SER A 162 -10.40 0.14 -7.98
CA SER A 162 -9.94 0.76 -6.73
C SER A 162 -9.12 2.02 -6.94
N CYS A 163 -8.25 2.06 -7.96
CA CYS A 163 -7.48 3.25 -8.26
C CYS A 163 -8.30 4.36 -8.90
N GLU A 164 -9.26 4.01 -9.76
CA GLU A 164 -10.18 4.98 -10.36
C GLU A 164 -11.00 5.66 -9.27
N ASN A 165 -11.57 4.87 -8.34
CA ASN A 165 -12.33 5.41 -7.22
C ASN A 165 -11.47 6.27 -6.28
N LEU A 166 -10.20 5.89 -6.05
CA LEU A 166 -9.29 6.67 -5.22
C LEU A 166 -8.92 8.01 -5.86
N GLU A 167 -8.96 8.15 -7.18
CA GLU A 167 -8.72 9.43 -7.86
C GLU A 167 -9.79 10.45 -7.46
N GLU A 168 -11.07 10.06 -7.55
CA GLU A 168 -12.21 10.90 -7.13
C GLU A 168 -12.11 11.23 -5.64
N PHE A 169 -11.88 10.22 -4.80
CA PHE A 169 -11.70 10.41 -3.36
C PHE A 169 -10.57 11.38 -3.02
N CYS A 170 -9.41 11.27 -3.68
CA CYS A 170 -8.28 12.15 -3.43
C CYS A 170 -8.57 13.61 -3.80
N GLN A 171 -9.36 13.84 -4.86
CA GLN A 171 -9.80 15.19 -5.23
C GLN A 171 -10.68 15.83 -4.15
N ASP A 172 -11.58 15.05 -3.54
CA ASP A 172 -12.50 15.55 -2.51
C ASP A 172 -11.80 15.98 -1.21
N ILE A 173 -10.65 15.38 -0.89
CA ILE A 173 -9.90 15.64 0.35
C ILE A 173 -8.51 16.27 0.15
N ASP A 174 -8.27 16.83 -1.03
CA ASP A 174 -7.04 17.56 -1.39
C ASP A 174 -5.75 16.73 -1.22
N ILE A 175 -5.81 15.45 -1.60
CA ILE A 175 -4.62 14.61 -1.76
C ILE A 175 -4.15 14.73 -3.21
N GLN A 176 -2.86 15.01 -3.42
CA GLN A 176 -2.29 14.97 -4.76
C GLN A 176 -2.32 13.54 -5.28
N PHE A 177 -2.83 13.36 -6.49
CA PHE A 177 -2.99 12.04 -7.12
C PHE A 177 -2.24 11.98 -8.45
N LEU A 178 -1.56 10.87 -8.69
CA LEU A 178 -0.93 10.53 -9.96
C LEU A 178 -1.34 9.13 -10.38
N ASN A 179 -2.07 9.02 -11.48
CA ASN A 179 -2.33 7.75 -12.13
C ASN A 179 -1.10 7.32 -12.94
N ALA A 180 -0.34 6.36 -12.39
CA ALA A 180 0.79 5.73 -13.06
C ALA A 180 0.47 4.27 -13.45
N SER A 181 -0.82 3.93 -13.57
CA SER A 181 -1.25 2.56 -13.84
C SER A 181 -0.65 2.02 -15.13
N LEU A 182 -0.22 0.76 -15.07
CA LEU A 182 0.18 -0.01 -16.25
C LEU A 182 -0.71 -1.25 -16.33
N ASP A 183 -0.96 -1.71 -17.55
CA ASP A 183 -1.48 -3.06 -17.76
C ASP A 183 -0.39 -4.07 -17.41
N ILE A 184 -0.41 -4.53 -16.16
CA ILE A 184 0.52 -5.53 -15.64
C ILE A 184 0.25 -6.94 -16.19
N THR A 185 -0.78 -7.14 -17.01
CA THR A 185 -1.00 -8.41 -17.73
C THR A 185 -0.15 -8.49 -19.01
N ASP A 186 0.30 -7.34 -19.55
CA ASP A 186 1.23 -7.29 -20.67
C ASP A 186 2.62 -7.80 -20.24
N PRO A 187 3.13 -8.89 -20.83
CA PRO A 187 4.45 -9.44 -20.51
C PRO A 187 5.61 -8.47 -20.79
N THR A 188 5.37 -7.39 -21.52
CA THR A 188 6.33 -6.30 -21.71
C THR A 188 6.70 -5.60 -20.41
N TYR A 189 5.80 -5.57 -19.43
CA TYR A 189 5.93 -4.81 -18.19
C TYR A 189 6.09 -5.66 -16.93
N ASN A 190 6.03 -6.98 -17.05
CA ASN A 190 6.20 -7.91 -15.93
C ASN A 190 7.33 -8.93 -16.19
N LEU A 191 7.46 -9.89 -15.27
CA LEU A 191 8.48 -10.94 -15.30
C LEU A 191 7.90 -12.31 -15.72
N LEU A 192 6.76 -12.32 -16.43
CA LEU A 192 6.12 -13.55 -16.90
C LEU A 192 7.07 -14.32 -17.84
N PRO A 193 6.97 -15.66 -17.85
CA PRO A 193 5.92 -16.49 -17.23
C PRO A 193 6.17 -16.88 -15.77
N TYR A 194 7.29 -16.46 -15.17
CA TYR A 194 7.71 -16.97 -13.85
C TYR A 194 7.22 -16.11 -12.69
N ASP A 195 7.06 -14.81 -12.93
CA ASP A 195 6.70 -13.85 -11.89
C ASP A 195 5.81 -12.74 -12.49
N SER A 196 4.68 -12.45 -11.86
CA SER A 196 3.76 -11.40 -12.30
C SER A 196 4.18 -10.00 -11.85
N HIS A 197 5.27 -9.85 -11.08
CA HIS A 197 5.73 -8.54 -10.62
C HIS A 197 6.25 -7.67 -11.76
N PRO A 198 6.18 -6.33 -11.61
CA PRO A 198 6.72 -5.37 -12.57
C PRO A 198 8.21 -5.60 -12.86
N ASN A 199 8.61 -5.43 -14.11
CA ASN A 199 10.01 -5.52 -14.54
C ASN A 199 10.69 -4.13 -14.56
N SER A 200 11.93 -4.09 -15.03
CA SER A 200 12.71 -2.85 -15.10
C SER A 200 12.11 -1.78 -16.01
N LYS A 201 11.35 -2.15 -17.06
CA LYS A 201 10.66 -1.19 -17.93
C LYS A 201 9.50 -0.53 -17.20
N ALA A 202 8.68 -1.29 -16.48
CA ALA A 202 7.60 -0.75 -15.67
C ALA A 202 8.14 0.19 -14.57
N HIS A 203 9.17 -0.24 -13.84
CA HIS A 203 9.81 0.62 -12.83
C HIS A 203 10.45 1.89 -13.42
N LYS A 204 10.97 1.83 -14.66
CA LYS A 204 11.46 3.00 -15.38
C LYS A 204 10.30 3.95 -15.69
N PHE A 205 9.20 3.45 -16.23
CA PHE A 205 7.99 4.21 -16.53
C PHE A 205 7.45 4.93 -15.28
N TYR A 206 7.26 4.21 -14.16
CA TYR A 206 6.81 4.81 -12.90
C TYR A 206 7.75 5.93 -12.45
N GLY A 207 9.07 5.68 -12.50
CA GLY A 207 10.07 6.66 -12.09
C GLY A 207 10.09 7.91 -12.97
N GLU A 208 9.90 7.77 -14.27
CA GLU A 208 9.83 8.89 -15.22
C GLU A 208 8.57 9.73 -14.96
N LEU A 209 7.41 9.09 -14.81
CA LEU A 209 6.15 9.80 -14.57
C LEU A 209 6.16 10.58 -13.24
N ILE A 210 6.64 9.95 -12.16
CA ILE A 210 6.81 10.61 -10.86
C ILE A 210 7.80 11.78 -10.97
N SER A 211 8.90 11.60 -11.71
CA SER A 211 9.89 12.68 -11.86
C SER A 211 9.31 13.87 -12.61
N SER A 212 8.57 13.64 -13.71
CA SER A 212 7.91 14.70 -14.47
C SER A 212 6.92 15.46 -13.60
N TYR A 213 6.08 14.75 -12.84
CA TYR A 213 5.13 15.35 -11.91
C TYR A 213 5.82 16.29 -10.90
N LEU A 214 6.89 15.81 -10.25
CA LEU A 214 7.62 16.60 -9.25
C LEU A 214 8.30 17.84 -9.84
N LEU A 215 8.77 17.77 -11.09
CA LEU A 215 9.37 18.92 -11.77
C LEU A 215 8.31 19.98 -12.09
N ASP A 216 7.16 19.57 -12.63
CA ASP A 216 6.06 20.46 -12.99
C ASP A 216 5.48 21.15 -11.75
N SER A 217 5.28 20.43 -10.64
CA SER A 217 4.77 21.00 -9.38
C SER A 217 5.74 22.04 -8.77
N LYS A 218 7.06 21.85 -8.92
CA LYS A 218 8.07 22.82 -8.43
C LYS A 218 8.12 24.10 -9.25
N HIS A 219 7.66 24.08 -10.50
CA HIS A 219 7.47 25.31 -11.27
C HIS A 219 6.25 26.11 -10.82
N ILE A 220 5.21 25.45 -10.31
CA ILE A 220 4.00 26.10 -9.77
C ILE A 220 4.28 26.78 -8.43
N SER A 221 5.07 26.16 -7.53
CA SER A 221 5.38 26.77 -6.22
C SER A 221 6.27 28.01 -6.29
N LYS A 222 7.12 28.15 -7.31
CA LYS A 222 7.92 29.37 -7.52
C LYS A 222 7.11 30.57 -8.01
N HIS A 223 5.98 30.35 -8.69
CA HIS A 223 5.14 31.45 -9.17
C HIS A 223 4.22 32.03 -8.10
N ASN A 224 3.87 31.25 -7.06
CA ASN A 224 2.98 31.69 -5.98
C ASN A 224 3.71 32.26 -4.75
N ALA A 225 5.05 32.21 -4.71
CA ALA A 225 5.84 32.81 -3.64
C ALA A 225 6.32 34.26 -3.95
N SER A 226 5.79 34.88 -5.02
CA SER A 226 6.16 36.23 -5.47
C SER A 226 4.98 37.20 -5.59
N GLN A 227 3.87 36.96 -4.86
CA GLN A 227 2.74 37.90 -4.77
C GLN A 227 2.52 38.33 -3.32
#